data_AF-A0A353C953-F1
#
_entry.id   AF-A0A353C953-F1
#
_cell.length_a   1.000
_cell.length_b   1.000
_cell.length_c   1.000
_cell.angle_alpha   90.00
_cell.angle_beta   90.00
_cell.angle_gamma   90.00
#
_symmetry.space_group_name_H-M   'P 1'
#
loop_
_entity.id
_entity.type
_entity.pdbx_description
1 polymer ?
#
loop_
_entity_poly.entity_id
_entity_poly.type
_entity_poly.pdbx_seq_one_letter_code
_entity_poly.pdbx_strand_id
1 'polypeptide(L)' 'MSKEMIISVNGREKKIAILDNGRVTEFYIERGEENSGIAGNIYKGRVQRVLPGMQS' A
#
# COMPACT_ATOMS: atom_id res chain seq x y z
N MET A 1 26.08 -0.69 9.94
CA MET A 1 24.61 -0.75 10.01
C MET A 1 24.08 -0.78 8.59
N SER A 2 23.81 -1.97 8.07
CA SER A 2 23.12 -2.13 6.79
C SER A 2 21.66 -2.44 7.07
N LYS A 3 20.77 -1.59 6.57
CA LYS A 3 19.37 -1.95 6.40
C LYS A 3 19.18 -2.42 4.96
N GLU A 4 18.58 -3.59 4.82
CA GLU A 4 18.34 -4.21 3.52
C GLU A 4 16.85 -4.47 3.36
N MET A 5 16.35 -4.29 2.15
CA MET A 5 14.96 -4.60 1.79
C MET A 5 15.00 -5.70 0.74
N ILE A 6 14.45 -6.87 1.09
CA ILE A 6 14.34 -8.01 0.18
C ILE A 6 12.90 -8.08 -0.30
N ILE A 7 12.72 -8.04 -1.63
CA ILE A 7 11.40 -8.11 -2.28
C ILE A 7 11.32 -9.40 -3.09
N SER A 8 10.29 -10.21 -2.85
CA SER A 8 9.99 -11.43 -3.58
C SER A 8 8.55 -11.38 -4.09
N VAL A 9 8.37 -11.52 -5.39
CA VAL A 9 7.07 -11.43 -6.06
C VAL A 9 6.78 -12.72 -6.80
N ASN A 10 5.57 -13.26 -6.64
CA ASN A 10 5.01 -14.31 -7.49
C ASN A 10 3.57 -13.94 -7.89
N GLY A 11 2.92 -14.77 -8.71
CA GLY A 11 1.58 -14.48 -9.22
C GLY A 11 0.46 -14.42 -8.17
N ARG A 12 0.71 -14.83 -6.92
CA ARG A 12 -0.28 -14.86 -5.83
C ARG A 12 0.04 -13.88 -4.71
N GLU A 13 1.32 -13.63 -4.45
CA GLU A 13 1.77 -12.83 -3.32
C GLU A 13 3.00 -11.97 -3.62
N LYS A 14 3.01 -10.78 -3.01
CA LYS A 14 4.17 -9.90 -2.89
C LYS A 14 4.66 -9.96 -1.44
N LYS A 15 5.93 -10.30 -1.23
CA LYS A 15 6.57 -10.40 0.08
C LYS A 15 7.71 -9.39 0.18
N ILE A 16 7.77 -8.67 1.30
CA ILE A 16 8.83 -7.70 1.60
C ILE A 16 9.39 -8.04 2.98
N ALA A 17 10.70 -8.18 3.09
CA ALA A 17 11.40 -8.32 4.36
C ALA A 17 12.36 -7.15 4.55
N ILE A 18 12.32 -6.52 5.72
CA ILE A 18 13.31 -5.53 6.16
C ILE A 18 14.29 -6.25 7.07
N LEU A 19 15.56 -6.18 6.72
CA LEU A 19 16.65 -6.74 7.50
C LEU A 19 17.46 -5.61 8.13
N ASP A 20 17.88 -5.81 9.36
CA ASP A 20 18.89 -5.00 10.04
C ASP A 20 20.03 -5.92 10.48
N ASN A 21 21.23 -5.69 9.94
CA ASN A 21 22.42 -6.51 10.17
C ASN A 21 22.16 -8.02 9.94
N GLY A 22 21.51 -8.34 8.82
CA GLY A 22 21.20 -9.72 8.40
C GLY A 22 20.06 -10.39 9.18
N ARG A 23 19.41 -9.70 10.13
CA ARG A 23 18.25 -10.22 10.87
C ARG A 23 16.96 -9.57 10.38
N VAL A 24 15.92 -10.34 10.14
CA VAL A 24 14.60 -9.82 9.75
C VAL A 24 13.99 -9.07 10.94
N THR A 25 13.67 -7.80 10.74
CA THR A 25 13.00 -6.95 11.73
C THR A 25 11.52 -6.75 11.39
N GLU A 26 11.18 -6.68 10.10
CA GLU A 26 9.81 -6.49 9.63
C GLU A 26 9.53 -7.40 8.42
N PHE A 27 8.31 -7.89 8.31
CA PHE A 27 7.89 -8.75 7.22
C PHE A 27 6.46 -8.41 6.79
N TYR A 28 6.29 -8.15 5.49
CA TYR A 28 5.02 -7.79 4.86
C TYR A 28 4.67 -8.80 3.79
N ILE A 29 3.38 -9.16 3.71
CA ILE A 29 2.84 -10.04 2.68
C ILE A 29 1.50 -9.51 2.19
N GLU A 30 1.41 -9.29 0.89
CA GLU A 30 0.18 -8.88 0.21
C GLU A 30 -0.28 -10.02 -0.70
N ARG A 31 -1.56 -10.39 -0.60
CA ARG A 31 -2.19 -11.46 -1.39
C ARG A 31 -3.41 -10.91 -2.13
N GLY A 32 -3.42 -11.06 -3.45
CA GLY A 32 -4.50 -10.57 -4.33
C GLY A 32 -4.47 -9.05 -4.57
N GLU A 33 -5.07 -8.60 -5.67
CA GLU A 33 -5.23 -7.16 -6.00
C GLU A 33 -6.39 -6.49 -5.24
N GLU A 34 -7.31 -7.29 -4.67
CA GLU A 34 -8.61 -6.82 -4.14
C GLU A 34 -8.53 -6.04 -2.82
N ASN A 35 -7.39 -6.02 -2.14
CA ASN A 35 -7.24 -5.38 -0.82
C ASN A 35 -6.52 -4.02 -0.84
N SER A 36 -6.49 -3.33 -1.98
CA SER A 36 -6.05 -1.94 -2.02
C SER A 36 -7.16 -1.05 -1.47
N GLY A 37 -7.14 -0.84 -0.15
CA GLY A 37 -8.04 0.10 0.52
C GLY A 37 -7.97 1.50 -0.12
N ILE A 38 -9.10 2.20 -0.16
CA ILE A 38 -9.19 3.56 -0.74
C ILE A 38 -8.69 4.66 0.21
N ALA A 39 -8.43 4.32 1.47
CA ALA A 39 -8.02 5.28 2.50
C ALA A 39 -6.60 5.81 2.23
N GLY A 40 -6.42 7.12 2.28
CA GLY A 40 -5.13 7.78 2.04
C GLY A 40 -4.80 8.01 0.56
N ASN A 41 -5.64 7.52 -0.37
CA ASN A 41 -5.43 7.76 -1.79
C ASN A 41 -5.74 9.23 -2.14
N ILE A 42 -4.91 9.80 -3.01
CA ILE A 42 -5.09 11.15 -3.54
C ILE A 42 -5.48 11.02 -5.01
N TYR A 43 -6.59 11.65 -5.38
CA TYR A 43 -7.14 11.58 -6.73
C TYR A 43 -7.28 12.96 -7.35
N LYS A 44 -7.05 13.05 -8.66
CA LYS A 44 -7.41 14.22 -9.48
C LYS A 44 -8.82 14.03 -10.02
N GLY A 45 -9.82 14.47 -9.25
CA GLY A 45 -11.23 14.39 -9.64
C GLY A 45 -11.67 15.55 -10.54
N ARG A 46 -12.74 15.33 -11.33
CA ARG A 46 -13.50 16.38 -12.03
C ARG A 46 -14.86 16.52 -11.36
N VAL A 47 -15.27 17.76 -11.05
CA VAL A 47 -16.61 18.02 -10.49
C VAL A 47 -17.67 17.60 -11.52
N GLN A 48 -18.59 16.72 -11.11
CA GLN A 48 -19.66 16.21 -11.98
C GLN A 48 -20.97 16.98 -11.79
N ARG A 49 -21.35 17.26 -10.53
CA ARG A 49 -22.58 17.99 -10.18
C ARG A 49 -22.42 18.64 -8.81
N VAL A 50 -23.04 19.81 -8.62
CA VAL A 50 -23.13 20.48 -7.32
C VAL A 50 -24.59 20.42 -6.86
N LEU A 51 -24.82 19.95 -5.63
CA LEU A 51 -26.13 19.92 -5.00
C LEU A 51 -26.18 20.97 -3.87
N PRO A 52 -27.04 21.99 -3.96
CA PRO A 52 -27.19 22.98 -2.90
C PRO A 52 -27.85 22.35 -1.65
N GLY A 53 -27.35 22.68 -0.46
CA GLY A 53 -27.90 22.21 0.83
C GLY A 53 -27.17 21.03 1.47
N MET A 54 -26.18 20.45 0.80
CA MET A 54 -25.23 19.53 1.44
C MET A 54 -24.11 20.34 2.10
N GLN A 55 -24.42 21.02 3.21
CA GLN A 55 -23.38 21.66 4.02
C GLN A 55 -22.70 20.61 4.89
N SER A 56 -21.37 20.56 4.83
CA SER A 56 -20.51 19.98 5.88
C SER A 56 -20.07 21.08 6.84
#